data_AF-A0A969PZL5-F1
#
_entry.id   AF-A0A969PZL5-F1
#
_cell.length_a   1.000
_cell.length_b   1.000
_cell.length_c   1.000
_cell.angle_alpha   90.00
_cell.angle_beta   90.00
_cell.angle_gamma   90.00
#
_symmetry.space_group_name_H-M   'P 1'
#
loop_
_entity.id
_entity.type
_entity.pdbx_description
1 polymer ?
#
loop_
_entity_poly.entity_id
_entity_poly.type
_entity_poly.pdbx_seq_one_letter_code
_entity_poly.pdbx_strand_id
1 'polypeptide(L)'
;MSDSQTLARPLAARIAGLVDSQALPEPNVNAAVSEGVAQAAAQAMAEGHTHYTDRPGILPLRTQVVASLGEQYGVELSADEITITCGAIEGRFVAVKQLTTPGSKILCAGEGAAITVAAHLMNVTLTSNPSDEGIVLVYLTPSDDPSRRTACLSQAAQNGWWIVWDAAAGRRDDRFHPAQNPSLAAKTVTLGEIAELSGWRVGWMAGSSAANKLRAFKQSMTICTTSISQWAALGLKGNLI
;
A
#
# COMPACT_ATOMS: atom_id res chain seq x y z
N MET A 1 -30.41 4.72 -20.60
CA MET A 1 -29.26 4.40 -19.74
C MET A 1 -28.35 5.62 -19.79
N SER A 2 -28.28 6.40 -18.71
CA SER A 2 -27.42 7.58 -18.65
C SER A 2 -25.97 7.12 -18.66
N ASP A 3 -25.15 7.71 -19.52
CA ASP A 3 -23.71 7.46 -19.52
C ASP A 3 -23.15 7.62 -18.10
N SER A 4 -22.31 6.68 -17.68
CA SER A 4 -21.63 6.74 -16.39
C SER A 4 -20.87 8.07 -16.28
N GLN A 5 -21.21 8.91 -15.30
CA GLN A 5 -20.45 10.13 -15.01
C GLN A 5 -19.04 9.81 -14.46
N THR A 6 -18.79 8.54 -14.14
CA THR A 6 -17.50 8.02 -13.74
C THR A 6 -16.68 7.73 -14.99
N LEU A 7 -15.77 8.65 -15.33
CA LEU A 7 -14.81 8.56 -16.45
C LEU A 7 -15.44 8.62 -17.86
N ALA A 8 -16.08 9.75 -18.20
CA ALA A 8 -16.58 10.05 -19.55
C ALA A 8 -15.49 10.12 -20.67
N ARG A 9 -14.20 9.94 -20.32
CA ARG A 9 -13.06 9.74 -21.24
C ARG A 9 -12.06 8.77 -20.59
N PRO A 10 -11.36 7.92 -21.37
CA PRO A 10 -10.30 7.03 -20.87
C PRO A 10 -9.30 7.80 -19.99
N LEU A 11 -8.99 7.25 -18.81
CA LEU A 11 -8.08 7.89 -17.84
C LEU A 11 -6.71 8.12 -18.48
N ALA A 12 -6.25 7.15 -19.28
CA ALA A 12 -4.99 7.21 -20.02
C ALA A 12 -4.89 8.44 -20.93
N ALA A 13 -5.98 8.84 -21.59
CA ALA A 13 -6.00 10.00 -22.48
C ALA A 13 -5.93 11.35 -21.74
N ARG A 14 -6.34 11.40 -20.46
CA ARG A 14 -6.33 12.63 -19.64
C ARG A 14 -4.98 12.89 -18.97
N ILE A 15 -4.18 11.85 -18.78
CA ILE A 15 -2.91 11.91 -18.06
C ILE A 15 -1.68 11.89 -18.98
N ALA A 16 -1.86 11.75 -20.29
CA ALA A 16 -0.79 11.63 -21.29
C ALA A 16 0.22 12.80 -21.36
N GLY A 17 -0.04 13.91 -20.64
CA GLY A 17 0.88 15.05 -20.50
C GLY A 17 1.33 15.32 -19.06
N LEU A 18 0.93 14.50 -18.09
CA LEU A 18 1.38 14.61 -16.71
C LEU A 18 2.65 13.77 -16.53
N VAL A 19 3.60 14.26 -15.73
CA VAL A 19 4.72 13.45 -15.24
C VAL A 19 4.12 12.23 -14.54
N ASP A 20 4.54 11.02 -14.91
CA ASP A 20 4.09 9.76 -14.29
C ASP A 20 2.67 9.29 -14.66
N SER A 21 2.36 9.22 -15.96
CA SER A 21 1.30 8.33 -16.43
C SER A 21 1.84 6.91 -16.61
N GLN A 22 1.94 6.12 -15.54
CA GLN A 22 1.75 4.69 -15.74
C GLN A 22 0.40 4.52 -16.42
N ALA A 23 0.35 3.79 -17.54
CA ALA A 23 -0.90 3.32 -18.07
C ALA A 23 -1.48 2.33 -17.04
N LEU A 24 -2.19 2.85 -16.04
CA LEU A 24 -3.00 2.03 -15.16
C LEU A 24 -3.94 1.26 -16.10
N PRO A 25 -4.04 -0.08 -15.98
CA PRO A 25 -5.03 -0.82 -16.74
C PRO A 25 -6.38 -0.12 -16.54
N GLU A 26 -7.04 0.25 -17.63
CA GLU A 26 -8.33 0.93 -17.57
C GLU A 26 -9.23 0.10 -16.65
N PRO A 27 -9.61 0.63 -15.47
CA PRO A 27 -10.47 -0.12 -14.57
C PRO A 27 -11.76 -0.38 -15.34
N ASN A 28 -12.32 -1.58 -15.20
CA ASN A 28 -13.63 -1.85 -15.78
C ASN A 28 -14.67 -1.01 -15.03
N VAL A 29 -14.93 0.21 -15.52
CA VAL A 29 -15.86 1.18 -14.91
C VAL A 29 -17.31 0.69 -14.89
N ASN A 30 -17.59 -0.40 -15.60
CA ASN A 30 -18.89 -1.06 -15.65
C ASN A 30 -18.95 -2.32 -14.77
N ALA A 31 -17.84 -2.78 -14.19
CA ALA A 31 -17.85 -3.88 -13.25
C ALA A 31 -18.43 -3.39 -11.92
N ALA A 32 -19.60 -3.93 -11.56
CA ALA A 32 -20.13 -3.75 -10.21
C ALA A 32 -19.21 -4.43 -9.19
N VAL A 33 -19.16 -3.88 -7.98
CA VAL A 33 -18.61 -4.60 -6.83
C VAL A 33 -19.45 -5.85 -6.55
N SER A 34 -18.87 -6.83 -5.84
CA SER A 34 -19.62 -8.02 -5.45
C SER A 34 -20.85 -7.68 -4.61
N GLU A 35 -21.87 -8.54 -4.66
CA GLU A 35 -23.10 -8.34 -3.90
C GLU A 35 -22.82 -8.19 -2.40
N GLY A 36 -21.88 -8.98 -1.86
CA GLY A 36 -21.47 -8.89 -0.45
C GLY A 36 -20.92 -7.52 -0.08
N VAL A 37 -20.09 -6.90 -0.94
CA VAL A 37 -19.57 -5.54 -0.74
C VAL A 37 -20.70 -4.52 -0.78
N ALA A 38 -21.61 -4.62 -1.75
CA ALA A 38 -22.73 -3.70 -1.88
C ALA A 38 -23.67 -3.76 -0.67
N GLN A 39 -23.98 -4.98 -0.20
CA GLN A 39 -24.79 -5.20 1.00
C GLN A 39 -24.10 -4.66 2.26
N ALA A 40 -22.80 -4.94 2.45
CA ALA A 40 -22.04 -4.44 3.59
C ALA A 40 -21.99 -2.89 3.62
N ALA A 41 -21.83 -2.26 2.45
CA ALA A 41 -21.88 -0.80 2.35
C ALA A 41 -23.27 -0.24 2.72
N ALA A 42 -24.34 -0.82 2.18
CA ALA A 42 -25.71 -0.39 2.46
C ALA A 42 -26.07 -0.58 3.94
N GLN A 43 -25.69 -1.71 4.54
CA GLN A 43 -25.89 -1.99 5.95
C GLN A 43 -25.13 -0.99 6.83
N ALA A 44 -23.86 -0.71 6.53
CA ALA A 44 -23.07 0.26 7.27
C ALA A 44 -23.68 1.67 7.23
N MET A 45 -24.26 2.07 6.10
CA MET A 45 -25.00 3.33 6.00
C MET A 45 -26.28 3.30 6.86
N ALA A 46 -27.05 2.22 6.81
CA ALA A 46 -28.29 2.07 7.57
C ALA A 46 -28.04 2.05 9.09
N GLU A 47 -26.93 1.47 9.53
CA GLU A 47 -26.52 1.36 10.95
C GLU A 47 -25.81 2.63 11.47
N GLY A 48 -25.64 3.65 10.63
CA GLY A 48 -25.05 4.93 11.04
C GLY A 48 -23.52 4.90 11.17
N HIS A 49 -22.82 3.99 10.48
CA HIS A 49 -21.36 3.99 10.38
C HIS A 49 -20.82 5.09 9.46
N THR A 50 -21.30 6.32 9.64
CA THR A 50 -21.04 7.50 8.80
C THR A 50 -20.10 8.52 9.47
N HIS A 51 -19.64 8.23 10.69
CA HIS A 51 -18.71 9.06 11.45
C HIS A 51 -17.24 8.63 11.28
N TYR A 52 -16.33 9.39 11.87
CA TYR A 52 -14.92 9.01 11.93
C TYR A 52 -14.76 7.62 12.57
N THR A 53 -13.92 6.81 11.95
CA THR A 53 -13.49 5.53 12.54
C THR A 53 -12.35 5.77 13.52
N ASP A 54 -11.93 4.71 14.21
CA ASP A 54 -10.63 4.71 14.86
C ASP A 54 -9.53 5.08 13.84
N ARG A 55 -8.49 5.78 14.28
CA ARG A 55 -7.47 6.40 13.41
C ARG A 55 -6.68 5.37 12.60
N PRO A 56 -6.28 4.21 13.16
CA PRO A 56 -5.71 3.11 12.39
C PRO A 56 -6.72 2.46 11.42
N GLY A 57 -8.02 2.72 11.55
CA GLY A 57 -9.09 2.04 10.84
C GLY A 57 -9.87 1.07 11.73
N ILE A 58 -11.03 0.63 11.26
CA ILE A 58 -11.93 -0.25 12.04
C ILE A 58 -11.22 -1.57 12.37
N LEU A 59 -11.39 -2.04 13.62
CA LEU A 59 -10.75 -3.28 14.08
C LEU A 59 -11.07 -4.49 13.19
N PRO A 60 -12.32 -4.74 12.75
CA PRO A 60 -12.62 -5.90 11.92
C PRO A 60 -11.80 -5.95 10.62
N LEU A 61 -11.61 -4.81 9.96
CA LEU A 61 -10.83 -4.74 8.73
C LEU A 61 -9.35 -4.96 9.00
N ARG A 62 -8.80 -4.37 10.09
CA ARG A 62 -7.41 -4.60 10.50
C ARG A 62 -7.15 -6.07 10.80
N THR A 63 -8.07 -6.74 11.50
CA THR A 63 -7.99 -8.18 11.78
C THR A 63 -8.03 -9.01 10.51
N GLN A 64 -8.86 -8.65 9.53
CA GLN A 64 -8.91 -9.36 8.25
C GLN A 64 -7.60 -9.19 7.46
N VAL A 65 -7.01 -7.99 7.46
CA VAL A 65 -5.68 -7.75 6.85
C VAL A 65 -4.59 -8.60 7.51
N VAL A 66 -4.60 -8.73 8.84
CA VAL A 66 -3.67 -9.62 9.57
C VAL A 66 -3.83 -11.07 9.10
N ALA A 67 -5.07 -11.58 9.05
CA ALA A 67 -5.33 -12.94 8.62
C ALA A 67 -4.86 -13.19 7.18
N SER A 68 -5.13 -12.24 6.28
CA SER A 68 -4.68 -12.26 4.89
C SER A 68 -3.15 -12.27 4.73
N LEU A 69 -2.45 -11.45 5.52
CA LEU A 69 -0.98 -11.43 5.53
C LEU A 69 -0.39 -12.74 6.07
N GLY A 70 -1.00 -13.28 7.13
CA GLY A 70 -0.61 -14.57 7.70
C GLY A 70 -0.83 -15.73 6.73
N GLU A 71 -1.96 -15.75 6.02
CA GLU A 71 -2.26 -16.78 5.02
C GLU A 71 -1.32 -16.71 3.80
N GLN A 72 -1.11 -15.50 3.25
CA GLN A 72 -0.28 -15.31 2.07
C GLN A 72 1.22 -15.51 2.34
N TYR A 73 1.72 -14.94 3.44
CA TYR A 73 3.16 -14.81 3.69
C TYR A 73 3.63 -15.53 4.95
N GLY A 74 2.75 -16.04 5.81
CA GLY A 74 3.14 -16.66 7.08
C GLY A 74 3.78 -15.66 8.07
N VAL A 75 3.48 -14.37 7.95
CA VAL A 75 3.95 -13.34 8.90
C VAL A 75 2.98 -13.21 10.06
N GLU A 76 3.51 -13.14 11.27
CA GLU A 76 2.73 -12.94 12.49
C GLU A 76 2.70 -11.44 12.83
N LEU A 77 1.52 -10.84 12.70
CA LEU A 77 1.28 -9.43 13.02
C LEU A 77 0.04 -9.32 13.90
N SER A 78 -0.03 -8.24 14.66
CA SER A 78 -1.24 -7.85 15.40
C SER A 78 -2.02 -6.78 14.64
N ALA A 79 -3.31 -6.63 14.96
CA ALA A 79 -4.13 -5.58 14.36
C ALA A 79 -3.55 -4.18 14.66
N ASP A 80 -2.84 -4.00 15.77
CA ASP A 80 -2.22 -2.73 16.18
C ASP A 80 -0.99 -2.36 15.36
N GLU A 81 -0.50 -3.27 14.53
CA GLU A 81 0.54 -3.01 13.54
C GLU A 81 -0.04 -2.64 12.17
N ILE A 82 -1.37 -2.67 12.03
CA ILE A 82 -2.07 -2.29 10.80
C ILE A 82 -2.54 -0.84 10.89
N THR A 83 -2.42 -0.12 9.78
CA THR A 83 -3.06 1.18 9.57
C THR A 83 -3.70 1.20 8.18
N ILE A 84 -5.02 1.35 8.12
CA ILE A 84 -5.78 1.49 6.89
C ILE A 84 -5.49 2.85 6.26
N THR A 85 -5.30 2.86 4.94
CA THR A 85 -4.95 4.03 4.13
C THR A 85 -5.94 4.23 2.98
N CYS A 86 -5.93 5.44 2.41
CA CYS A 86 -6.66 5.82 1.20
C CYS A 86 -6.02 5.19 -0.06
N GLY A 87 -6.12 3.87 -0.17
CA GLY A 87 -5.41 3.04 -1.17
C GLY A 87 -3.90 2.96 -0.92
N ALA A 88 -3.19 2.23 -1.78
CA ALA A 88 -1.73 2.06 -1.67
C ALA A 88 -0.95 3.38 -1.86
N ILE A 89 -1.47 4.31 -2.66
CA ILE A 89 -0.82 5.60 -2.95
C ILE A 89 -0.56 6.41 -1.68
N GLU A 90 -1.53 6.49 -0.76
CA GLU A 90 -1.32 7.17 0.52
C GLU A 90 -0.24 6.44 1.34
N GLY A 91 -0.29 5.11 1.41
CA GLY A 91 0.72 4.30 2.11
C GLY A 91 2.14 4.52 1.57
N ARG A 92 2.31 4.51 0.25
CA ARG A 92 3.56 4.80 -0.46
C ARG A 92 4.09 6.20 -0.09
N PHE A 93 3.23 7.20 -0.17
CA PHE A 93 3.60 8.58 0.14
C PHE A 93 4.04 8.73 1.60
N VAL A 94 3.28 8.16 2.55
CA VAL A 94 3.60 8.17 3.98
C VAL A 94 4.94 7.48 4.24
N ALA A 95 5.17 6.31 3.65
CA ALA A 95 6.41 5.56 3.80
C ALA A 95 7.61 6.36 3.27
N VAL A 96 7.54 6.86 2.03
CA VAL A 96 8.62 7.70 1.47
C VAL A 96 8.84 8.93 2.36
N LYS A 97 7.79 9.67 2.72
CA LYS A 97 7.91 10.88 3.54
C LYS A 97 8.58 10.65 4.89
N GLN A 98 8.24 9.55 5.58
CA GLN A 98 8.63 9.33 6.97
C GLN A 98 9.91 8.52 7.13
N LEU A 99 10.29 7.74 6.13
CA LEU A 99 11.46 6.86 6.17
C LEU A 99 12.67 7.42 5.42
N THR A 100 12.50 8.54 4.71
CA THR A 100 13.57 9.22 3.97
C THR A 100 13.76 10.65 4.48
N THR A 101 14.86 11.25 4.06
CA THR A 101 15.15 12.68 4.23
C THR A 101 15.49 13.32 2.89
N PRO A 102 15.28 14.64 2.70
CA PRO A 102 15.72 15.32 1.50
C PRO A 102 17.21 15.05 1.20
N GLY A 103 17.52 14.74 -0.05
CA GLY A 103 18.86 14.37 -0.53
C GLY A 103 19.25 12.90 -0.35
N SER A 104 18.44 12.09 0.36
CA SER A 104 18.66 10.65 0.46
C SER A 104 18.24 9.90 -0.81
N LYS A 105 18.61 8.62 -0.88
CA LYS A 105 18.29 7.73 -2.00
C LYS A 105 17.44 6.54 -1.58
N ILE A 106 16.62 6.08 -2.51
CA ILE A 106 15.88 4.82 -2.43
C ILE A 106 16.46 3.86 -3.46
N LEU A 107 16.88 2.68 -3.01
CA LEU A 107 17.31 1.59 -3.88
C LEU A 107 16.08 0.81 -4.37
N CYS A 108 15.86 0.76 -5.68
CA CYS A 108 14.79 -0.03 -6.30
C CYS A 108 15.37 -1.31 -6.91
N ALA A 109 14.88 -2.47 -6.50
CA ALA A 109 15.28 -3.75 -7.11
C ALA A 109 14.70 -3.96 -8.52
N GLY A 110 13.59 -3.30 -8.84
CA GLY A 110 12.96 -3.34 -10.16
C GLY A 110 12.29 -2.02 -10.49
N GLU A 111 10.97 -2.03 -10.69
CA GLU A 111 10.21 -0.84 -11.08
C GLU A 111 9.99 0.09 -9.89
N GLY A 112 10.52 1.31 -9.96
CA GLY A 112 10.32 2.37 -8.95
C GLY A 112 9.19 3.35 -9.28
N ALA A 113 8.47 3.14 -10.40
CA ALA A 113 7.54 4.12 -10.95
C ALA A 113 6.44 4.52 -9.94
N ALA A 114 5.89 3.55 -9.21
CA ALA A 114 4.83 3.76 -8.21
C ALA A 114 5.19 4.74 -7.07
N ILE A 115 6.47 5.04 -6.85
CA ILE A 115 6.95 5.98 -5.84
C ILE A 115 7.66 7.21 -6.43
N THR A 116 7.74 7.35 -7.75
CA THR A 116 8.48 8.45 -8.43
C THR A 116 7.99 9.82 -7.97
N VAL A 117 6.68 10.05 -7.98
CA VAL A 117 6.10 11.34 -7.56
C VAL A 117 6.35 11.61 -6.09
N ALA A 118 6.20 10.60 -5.23
CA ALA A 118 6.48 10.74 -3.80
C ALA A 118 7.96 11.09 -3.55
N ALA A 119 8.89 10.42 -4.24
CA ALA A 119 10.31 10.68 -4.15
C ALA A 119 10.65 12.10 -4.64
N HIS A 120 10.09 12.53 -5.78
CA HIS A 120 10.27 13.87 -6.32
C HIS A 120 9.80 14.95 -5.33
N LEU A 121 8.57 14.83 -4.79
CA LEU A 121 8.03 15.77 -3.81
C LEU A 121 8.90 15.86 -2.55
N MET A 122 9.57 14.76 -2.18
CA MET A 122 10.43 14.69 -1.01
C MET A 122 11.89 15.05 -1.26
N ASN A 123 12.25 15.44 -2.49
CA ASN A 123 13.63 15.67 -2.91
C ASN A 123 14.52 14.43 -2.64
N VAL A 124 14.02 13.25 -3.01
CA VAL A 124 14.67 11.94 -2.86
C VAL A 124 14.95 11.37 -4.24
N THR A 125 16.10 10.74 -4.41
CA THR A 125 16.51 10.14 -5.68
C THR A 125 16.26 8.64 -5.68
N LEU A 126 15.65 8.11 -6.74
CA LEU A 126 15.58 6.66 -6.97
C LEU A 126 16.88 6.18 -7.64
N THR A 127 17.46 5.08 -7.18
CA THR A 127 18.65 4.47 -7.77
C THR A 127 18.48 2.96 -7.91
N SER A 128 19.14 2.39 -8.92
CA SER A 128 19.27 0.93 -9.10
C SER A 128 20.67 0.42 -8.72
N ASN A 129 21.60 1.33 -8.40
CA ASN A 129 22.97 1.01 -8.04
C ASN A 129 23.08 0.86 -6.50
N PRO A 130 23.30 -0.35 -5.96
CA PRO A 130 23.40 -0.55 -4.52
C PRO A 130 24.66 0.08 -3.89
N SER A 131 25.66 0.45 -4.70
CA SER A 131 26.89 1.09 -4.24
C SER A 131 26.79 2.60 -4.10
N ASP A 132 25.64 3.19 -4.44
CA ASP A 132 25.43 4.63 -4.30
C ASP A 132 25.43 5.06 -2.83
N GLU A 133 26.13 6.16 -2.53
CA GLU A 133 26.05 6.79 -1.20
C GLU A 133 24.68 7.41 -0.96
N GLY A 134 24.28 7.47 0.32
CA GLY A 134 23.06 8.13 0.78
C GLY A 134 21.78 7.29 0.64
N ILE A 135 21.87 6.00 0.33
CA ILE A 135 20.73 5.08 0.38
C ILE A 135 20.27 4.93 1.84
N VAL A 136 18.96 5.03 2.07
CA VAL A 136 18.35 4.86 3.41
C VAL A 136 17.18 3.88 3.41
N LEU A 137 16.70 3.51 2.22
CA LEU A 137 15.51 2.68 2.04
C LEU A 137 15.67 1.82 0.78
N VAL A 138 15.22 0.58 0.85
CA VAL A 138 15.03 -0.31 -0.29
C VAL A 138 13.54 -0.45 -0.58
N TYR A 139 13.14 -0.24 -1.83
CA TYR A 139 11.79 -0.46 -2.32
C TYR A 139 11.73 -1.73 -3.15
N LEU A 140 10.87 -2.66 -2.74
CA LEU A 140 10.73 -4.00 -3.30
C LEU A 140 9.26 -4.30 -3.59
N THR A 141 9.02 -5.10 -4.63
CA THR A 141 7.71 -5.62 -5.02
C THR A 141 7.75 -7.14 -5.20
N PRO A 142 6.60 -7.84 -5.13
CA PRO A 142 6.52 -9.26 -5.48
C PRO A 142 7.02 -9.58 -6.90
N SER A 143 6.87 -8.65 -7.85
CA SER A 143 7.28 -8.82 -9.24
C SER A 143 8.79 -8.71 -9.48
N ASP A 144 9.56 -8.24 -8.48
CA ASP A 144 11.00 -8.09 -8.63
C ASP A 144 11.70 -9.45 -8.73
N ASP A 145 12.77 -9.50 -9.53
CA ASP A 145 13.60 -10.70 -9.67
C ASP A 145 14.08 -11.21 -8.29
N PRO A 146 13.88 -12.51 -7.96
CA PRO A 146 14.22 -13.05 -6.65
C PRO A 146 15.70 -12.87 -6.26
N SER A 147 16.63 -12.92 -7.21
CA SER A 147 18.05 -12.71 -6.93
C SER A 147 18.34 -11.26 -6.57
N ARG A 148 17.69 -10.30 -7.25
CA ARG A 148 17.77 -8.88 -6.94
C ARG A 148 17.13 -8.54 -5.59
N ARG A 149 15.97 -9.13 -5.27
CA ARG A 149 15.34 -8.97 -3.94
C ARG A 149 16.30 -9.39 -2.84
N THR A 150 16.89 -10.58 -2.98
CA THR A 150 17.84 -11.13 -1.99
C THR A 150 19.07 -10.25 -1.82
N ALA A 151 19.66 -9.78 -2.93
CA ALA A 151 20.82 -8.90 -2.89
C ALA A 151 20.50 -7.56 -2.19
N CYS A 152 19.36 -6.94 -2.50
CA CYS A 152 18.96 -5.68 -1.88
C CYS A 152 18.64 -5.84 -0.38
N LEU A 153 18.03 -6.96 0.02
CA LEU A 153 17.79 -7.24 1.45
C LEU A 153 19.08 -7.49 2.22
N SER A 154 20.08 -8.13 1.61
CA SER A 154 21.41 -8.27 2.21
C SER A 154 22.06 -6.89 2.45
N GLN A 155 21.95 -5.99 1.49
CA GLN A 155 22.45 -4.61 1.64
C GLN A 155 21.66 -3.85 2.72
N ALA A 156 20.34 -3.99 2.76
CA ALA A 156 19.51 -3.38 3.79
C ALA A 156 19.89 -3.88 5.19
N ALA A 157 20.13 -5.18 5.35
CA ALA A 157 20.57 -5.77 6.61
C ALA A 157 21.93 -5.20 7.07
N GLN A 158 22.90 -5.13 6.15
CA GLN A 158 24.26 -4.67 6.45
C GLN A 158 24.32 -3.19 6.82
N ASN A 159 23.50 -2.36 6.16
CA ASN A 159 23.53 -0.91 6.32
C ASN A 159 22.41 -0.35 7.22
N GLY A 160 21.52 -1.20 7.71
CA GLY A 160 20.39 -0.80 8.56
C GLY A 160 19.30 0.02 7.84
N TRP A 161 19.17 -0.14 6.52
CA TRP A 161 18.19 0.58 5.71
C TRP A 161 16.75 0.13 6.01
N TRP A 162 15.80 1.02 5.78
CA TRP A 162 14.38 0.66 5.79
C TRP A 162 14.03 -0.21 4.57
N ILE A 163 13.01 -1.04 4.72
CA ILE A 163 12.48 -1.87 3.63
C ILE A 163 11.02 -1.49 3.45
N VAL A 164 10.65 -1.15 2.22
CA VAL A 164 9.25 -1.08 1.79
C VAL A 164 8.97 -2.31 0.93
N TRP A 165 8.07 -3.16 1.41
CA TRP A 165 7.51 -4.28 0.66
C TRP A 165 6.15 -3.86 0.09
N ASP A 166 6.09 -3.51 -1.18
CA ASP A 166 4.86 -3.06 -1.84
C ASP A 166 4.14 -4.23 -2.50
N ALA A 167 3.26 -4.88 -1.73
CA ALA A 167 2.44 -6.00 -2.19
C ALA A 167 1.29 -5.57 -3.11
N ALA A 168 1.04 -4.26 -3.26
CA ALA A 168 0.08 -3.74 -4.23
C ALA A 168 0.66 -3.67 -5.66
N ALA A 169 1.98 -3.73 -5.82
CA ALA A 169 2.66 -3.51 -7.10
C ALA A 169 3.08 -4.80 -7.85
N GLY A 170 2.40 -5.95 -7.67
CA GLY A 170 2.84 -7.16 -8.37
C GLY A 170 1.95 -8.39 -8.31
N ARG A 171 2.38 -9.44 -9.04
CA ARG A 171 1.72 -10.77 -9.05
C ARG A 171 2.06 -11.52 -7.77
N ARG A 172 1.05 -12.18 -7.20
CA ARG A 172 1.02 -12.72 -5.83
C ARG A 172 1.40 -14.21 -5.79
N ASP A 173 2.36 -14.59 -6.61
CA ASP A 173 2.56 -16.00 -6.97
C ASP A 173 3.55 -16.72 -6.02
N ASP A 174 4.23 -15.98 -5.14
CA ASP A 174 5.10 -16.53 -4.10
C ASP A 174 4.69 -16.12 -2.68
N ARG A 175 5.12 -16.94 -1.70
CA ARG A 175 4.92 -16.70 -0.26
C ARG A 175 6.08 -15.95 0.38
N PHE A 176 6.92 -15.30 -0.43
CA PHE A 176 8.10 -14.62 0.08
C PHE A 176 7.71 -13.30 0.73
N HIS A 177 8.32 -13.00 1.87
CA HIS A 177 8.14 -11.70 2.52
C HIS A 177 9.39 -11.30 3.34
N PRO A 178 9.92 -10.07 3.24
CA PRO A 178 11.14 -9.67 3.97
C PRO A 178 11.06 -9.86 5.48
N ALA A 179 9.89 -9.61 6.07
CA ALA A 179 9.66 -9.78 7.52
C ALA A 179 9.62 -11.24 8.01
N GLN A 180 9.70 -12.24 7.12
CA GLN A 180 9.96 -13.64 7.54
C GLN A 180 11.36 -13.77 8.17
N ASN A 181 12.27 -12.85 7.84
CA ASN A 181 13.54 -12.72 8.55
C ASN A 181 13.35 -11.80 9.78
N PRO A 182 13.52 -12.31 11.01
CA PRO A 182 13.32 -11.52 12.23
C PRO A 182 14.21 -10.27 12.31
N SER A 183 15.42 -10.31 11.74
CA SER A 183 16.33 -9.15 11.75
C SER A 183 15.86 -8.02 10.84
N LEU A 184 15.00 -8.32 9.86
CA LEU A 184 14.45 -7.36 8.91
C LEU A 184 13.03 -6.92 9.27
N ALA A 185 12.30 -7.72 10.06
CA ALA A 185 10.89 -7.47 10.38
C ALA A 185 10.66 -6.08 10.99
N ALA A 186 11.50 -5.67 11.96
CA ALA A 186 11.41 -4.36 12.60
C ALA A 186 11.66 -3.17 11.64
N LYS A 187 12.27 -3.41 10.47
CA LYS A 187 12.57 -2.42 9.43
C LYS A 187 11.70 -2.56 8.18
N THR A 188 10.78 -3.52 8.15
CA THR A 188 9.95 -3.81 6.98
C THR A 188 8.56 -3.17 7.15
N VAL A 189 8.25 -2.21 6.30
CA VAL A 189 6.90 -1.67 6.14
C VAL A 189 6.27 -2.35 4.93
N THR A 190 5.18 -3.06 5.16
CA THR A 190 4.42 -3.69 4.08
C THR A 190 3.26 -2.80 3.66
N LEU A 191 3.13 -2.57 2.37
CA LEU A 191 2.04 -1.80 1.76
C LEU A 191 1.15 -2.73 0.95
N GLY A 192 -0.15 -2.47 0.97
CA GLY A 192 -1.07 -3.16 0.09
C GLY A 192 -2.36 -2.40 -0.17
N GLU A 193 -3.18 -2.96 -1.07
CA GLU A 193 -4.51 -2.47 -1.37
C GLU A 193 -5.48 -3.58 -1.70
N ILE A 194 -6.76 -3.26 -1.55
CA ILE A 194 -7.86 -4.14 -1.95
C ILE A 194 -8.18 -3.85 -3.42
N ALA A 195 -7.62 -4.65 -4.32
CA ALA A 195 -7.69 -4.43 -5.77
C ALA A 195 -9.15 -4.39 -6.30
N GLU A 196 -10.02 -5.25 -5.78
CA GLU A 196 -11.45 -5.31 -6.11
C GLU A 196 -12.21 -4.02 -5.77
N LEU A 197 -11.63 -3.18 -4.89
CA LEU A 197 -12.20 -1.94 -4.39
C LEU A 197 -11.37 -0.72 -4.79
N SER A 198 -10.72 -0.76 -5.95
CA SER A 198 -9.84 0.31 -6.45
C SER A 198 -10.49 1.71 -6.42
N GLY A 199 -11.77 1.83 -6.76
CA GLY A 199 -12.52 3.10 -6.68
C GLY A 199 -12.92 3.53 -5.26
N TRP A 200 -12.93 2.61 -4.29
CA TRP A 200 -13.33 2.86 -2.90
C TRP A 200 -12.18 3.27 -1.99
N ARG A 201 -10.94 3.20 -2.51
CA ARG A 201 -9.73 3.75 -1.90
C ARG A 201 -9.40 3.11 -0.55
N VAL A 202 -9.34 1.77 -0.52
CA VAL A 202 -8.96 1.02 0.68
C VAL A 202 -7.60 0.35 0.48
N GLY A 203 -6.63 0.80 1.26
CA GLY A 203 -5.31 0.18 1.36
C GLY A 203 -4.85 0.07 2.80
N TRP A 204 -3.61 -0.37 3.00
CA TRP A 204 -3.07 -0.56 4.33
C TRP A 204 -1.54 -0.46 4.36
N MET A 205 -1.02 -0.09 5.52
CA MET A 205 0.37 -0.26 5.92
C MET A 205 0.41 -1.27 7.07
N ALA A 206 1.42 -2.14 7.10
CA ALA A 206 1.56 -3.18 8.11
C ALA A 206 3.02 -3.31 8.60
N GLY A 207 3.16 -3.60 9.90
CA GLY A 207 4.42 -3.93 10.55
C GLY A 207 5.36 -2.73 10.76
N SER A 208 6.64 -3.06 11.00
CA SER A 208 7.74 -2.15 11.32
C SER A 208 7.68 -1.49 12.70
N SER A 209 8.86 -1.26 13.27
CA SER A 209 9.06 -0.40 14.45
C SER A 209 8.65 1.06 14.20
N ALA A 210 8.48 1.48 12.94
CA ALA A 210 8.02 2.81 12.56
C ALA A 210 6.48 2.96 12.51
N ALA A 211 5.70 1.91 12.79
CA ALA A 211 4.23 1.91 12.61
C ALA A 211 3.54 3.13 13.25
N ASN A 212 3.89 3.47 14.50
CA ASN A 212 3.32 4.62 15.20
C ASN A 212 3.65 5.95 14.54
N LYS A 213 4.90 6.11 14.04
CA LYS A 213 5.33 7.32 13.32
C LYS A 213 4.59 7.47 12.00
N LEU A 214 4.45 6.38 11.24
CA LEU A 214 3.74 6.35 9.96
C LEU A 214 2.26 6.69 10.16
N ARG A 215 1.61 6.05 11.13
CA ARG A 215 0.23 6.33 11.53
C ARG A 215 0.03 7.77 11.95
N ALA A 216 0.93 8.31 12.77
CA ALA A 216 0.86 9.68 13.26
C ALA A 216 0.91 10.70 12.13
N PHE A 217 1.67 10.43 11.07
CA PHE A 217 1.69 11.28 9.89
C PHE A 217 0.44 11.11 9.02
N LYS A 218 0.01 9.87 8.76
CA LYS A 218 -1.19 9.56 7.99
C LYS A 218 -2.43 10.26 8.55
N GLN A 219 -2.66 10.17 9.87
CA GLN A 219 -3.82 10.81 10.51
C GLN A 219 -3.82 12.34 10.35
N SER A 220 -2.65 12.97 10.22
CA SER A 220 -2.56 14.42 10.01
C SER A 220 -2.93 14.85 8.59
N MET A 221 -2.90 13.92 7.63
CA MET A 221 -3.30 14.19 6.26
C MET A 221 -4.79 13.97 6.02
N THR A 222 -5.32 12.84 6.50
CA THR A 222 -6.67 12.38 6.14
C THR A 222 -7.55 11.99 7.32
N ILE A 223 -7.04 12.09 8.57
CA ILE A 223 -7.70 11.63 9.80
C ILE A 223 -7.95 10.11 9.79
N CYS A 224 -8.92 9.66 9.01
CA CYS A 224 -9.20 8.25 8.76
C CYS A 224 -9.62 8.04 7.30
N THR A 225 -9.49 6.81 6.82
CA THR A 225 -10.03 6.42 5.51
C THR A 225 -11.56 6.40 5.58
N THR A 226 -12.25 6.64 4.47
CA THR A 226 -13.72 6.69 4.42
C THR A 226 -14.35 5.49 5.15
N SER A 227 -15.19 5.77 6.15
CA SER A 227 -15.81 4.74 7.00
C SER A 227 -16.55 3.70 6.16
N ILE A 228 -17.44 4.14 5.26
CA ILE A 228 -18.23 3.23 4.41
C ILE A 228 -17.35 2.33 3.55
N SER A 229 -16.24 2.83 3.00
CA SER A 229 -15.31 1.99 2.24
C SER A 229 -14.67 0.89 3.08
N GLN A 230 -14.35 1.19 4.35
CA GLN A 230 -13.79 0.20 5.27
C GLN A 230 -14.81 -0.90 5.60
N TRP A 231 -16.07 -0.53 5.85
CA TRP A 231 -17.14 -1.51 6.12
C TRP A 231 -17.51 -2.32 4.88
N ALA A 232 -17.57 -1.68 3.71
CA ALA A 232 -17.82 -2.35 2.44
C ALA A 232 -16.78 -3.46 2.16
N ALA A 233 -15.52 -3.25 2.55
CA ALA A 233 -14.45 -4.24 2.40
C ALA A 233 -14.69 -5.54 3.18
N LEU A 234 -15.47 -5.51 4.27
CA LEU A 234 -15.83 -6.72 5.02
C LEU A 234 -16.81 -7.63 4.24
N GLY A 235 -17.43 -7.11 3.18
CA GLY A 235 -18.26 -7.89 2.27
C GLY A 235 -17.47 -8.78 1.29
N LEU A 236 -16.13 -8.64 1.26
CA LEU A 236 -15.25 -9.50 0.46
C LEU A 236 -15.08 -10.87 1.11
N LYS A 237 -15.11 -11.91 0.28
CA LYS A 237 -14.86 -13.29 0.70
C LYS A 237 -13.42 -13.67 0.40
N GLY A 238 -12.75 -14.29 1.38
CA GLY A 238 -11.41 -14.83 1.20
C GLY A 238 -10.29 -13.83 1.54
N ASN A 239 -9.11 -14.09 0.97
CA ASN A 239 -7.90 -13.31 1.21
C ASN A 239 -7.99 -11.93 0.54
N LEU A 240 -7.70 -10.85 1.30
CA LEU A 240 -7.64 -9.48 0.77
C LEU A 240 -6.36 -9.22 -0.04
N ILE A 241 -5.40 -10.14 0.04
CA ILE A 241 -4.04 -10.10 -0.49
C ILE A 241 -3.81 -11.31 -1.41
#